data_AF-A0A4U1CYV1-F1
#
_entry.id   AF-A0A4U1CYV1-F1
#
_cell.length_a   1.000
_cell.length_b   1.000
_cell.length_c   1.000
_cell.angle_alpha   90.00
_cell.angle_beta   90.00
_cell.angle_gamma   90.00
#
_symmetry.space_group_name_H-M   'P 1'
#
loop_
_entity.id
_entity.type
_entity.pdbx_description
1 polymer ?
#
loop_
_entity_poly.entity_id
_entity_poly.type
_entity_poly.pdbx_seq_one_letter_code
_entity_poly.pdbx_strand_id
1 'polypeptide(L)'
;MDSIEQGFWCEICDGYTYLNEQTTKHRFKLILEDKHAEKIQISPLGKRLSKRMSPYRYPGGKSRIVEYLYSHLQEKKSKKIVSPYTGGGSFELAMLNAGVVDQLHLNDLDTGVFSFWWLMKHYPYEIIDRLKTEQPTHKAYFKAQDVINSDYEGVDMVEAAWSSLLVNRLAYSGVPKANPLGGKKGTVKDLLSRWNPEELIRRIEKIHSLSDHIVVTQENAINLIEEAYWSDDSTIFLDPPYVKKGKDIYHCYYTEKDHRELAVLLDSLHVGCPGADIIVTYDYSTWLDNLYEYPEKTVIGRKYSI
;
A
#
# COMPACT_ATOMS: atom_id res chain seq x y z
N MET A 1 -4.25 37.54 -0.25
CA MET A 1 -4.10 36.67 -1.42
C MET A 1 -2.69 36.15 -1.45
N ASP A 2 -2.50 34.91 -1.88
CA ASP A 2 -1.17 34.34 -2.06
C ASP A 2 -0.45 34.91 -3.29
N SER A 3 0.84 34.60 -3.46
CA SER A 3 1.69 35.15 -4.52
C SER A 3 1.33 34.68 -5.94
N ILE A 4 0.41 33.73 -6.06
CA ILE A 4 -0.03 33.11 -7.30
C ILE A 4 -1.54 33.28 -7.57
N GLU A 5 -2.23 34.11 -6.77
CA GLU A 5 -3.65 34.47 -6.89
C GLU A 5 -4.62 33.26 -6.91
N GLN A 6 -4.27 32.17 -6.22
CA GLN A 6 -5.10 30.97 -6.13
C GLN A 6 -6.09 31.02 -4.96
N GLY A 7 -5.83 31.87 -3.96
CA GLY A 7 -6.57 31.88 -2.71
C GLY A 7 -6.08 32.92 -1.69
N PHE A 8 -6.59 32.82 -0.47
CA PHE A 8 -6.19 33.65 0.65
C PHE A 8 -6.26 32.88 1.98
N TRP A 9 -5.39 33.25 2.93
CA TRP A 9 -5.44 32.74 4.30
C TRP A 9 -6.54 33.43 5.10
N CYS A 10 -7.34 32.66 5.83
CA CYS A 10 -8.29 33.18 6.79
C CYS A 10 -7.68 33.15 8.19
N GLU A 11 -7.37 34.32 8.75
CA GLU A 11 -6.80 34.45 10.10
C GLU A 11 -7.75 34.00 11.23
N ILE A 12 -9.05 33.86 10.93
CA ILE A 12 -10.06 33.48 11.93
C ILE A 12 -10.17 31.96 12.08
N CYS A 13 -10.11 31.22 10.97
CA CYS A 13 -10.20 29.75 10.99
C CYS A 13 -8.86 29.05 10.77
N ASP A 14 -7.77 29.81 10.62
CA ASP A 14 -6.41 29.34 10.33
C ASP A 14 -6.35 28.33 9.17
N GLY A 15 -7.06 28.66 8.09
CA GLY A 15 -7.18 27.79 6.92
C GLY A 15 -7.15 28.55 5.60
N TYR A 16 -6.72 27.86 4.54
CA TYR A 16 -6.58 28.44 3.21
C TYR A 16 -7.88 28.33 2.38
N THR A 17 -8.38 29.46 1.88
CA THR A 17 -9.58 29.54 1.03
C THR A 17 -9.20 29.76 -0.43
N TYR A 18 -9.66 28.89 -1.33
CA TYR A 18 -9.41 29.00 -2.78
C TYR A 18 -10.39 29.96 -3.46
N LEU A 19 -9.92 30.70 -4.45
CA LEU A 19 -10.75 31.56 -5.30
C LEU A 19 -11.50 30.77 -6.41
N ASN A 20 -10.96 29.63 -6.84
CA ASN A 20 -11.57 28.73 -7.82
C ASN A 20 -11.50 27.27 -7.36
N GLU A 21 -12.57 26.76 -6.75
CA GLU A 21 -12.62 25.42 -6.16
C GLU A 21 -12.45 24.27 -7.17
N GLN A 22 -12.67 24.50 -8.47
CA GLN A 22 -12.79 23.42 -9.46
C GLN A 22 -11.47 22.96 -10.08
N THR A 23 -10.37 23.72 -9.95
CA THR A 23 -9.10 23.41 -10.65
C THR A 23 -7.84 23.45 -9.79
N THR A 24 -7.88 24.07 -8.60
CA THR A 24 -6.67 24.33 -7.79
C THR A 24 -6.70 23.73 -6.38
N LYS A 25 -7.81 23.15 -5.93
CA LYS A 25 -7.90 22.54 -4.60
C LYS A 25 -7.18 21.19 -4.57
N HIS A 26 -6.20 21.05 -3.68
CA HIS A 26 -5.62 19.73 -3.38
C HIS A 26 -6.72 18.81 -2.84
N ARG A 27 -6.72 17.56 -3.28
CA ARG A 27 -7.79 16.61 -2.98
C ARG A 27 -7.53 15.90 -1.68
N PHE A 28 -8.60 15.64 -0.95
CA PHE A 28 -8.61 14.67 0.13
C PHE A 28 -9.79 13.73 -0.08
N LYS A 29 -9.50 12.48 -0.43
CA LYS A 29 -10.51 11.45 -0.71
C LYS A 29 -10.43 10.32 0.31
N LEU A 30 -11.58 9.91 0.83
CA LEU A 30 -11.73 8.75 1.70
C LEU A 30 -12.61 7.71 1.03
N ILE A 31 -12.01 6.59 0.65
CA ILE A 31 -12.67 5.49 -0.05
C ILE A 31 -12.87 4.35 0.94
N LEU A 32 -14.14 4.09 1.29
CA LEU A 32 -14.53 3.06 2.24
C LEU A 32 -15.05 1.82 1.52
N GLU A 33 -14.43 0.67 1.74
CA GLU A 33 -14.82 -0.59 1.13
C GLU A 33 -15.85 -1.35 1.99
N ASP A 34 -17.09 -1.48 1.52
CA ASP A 34 -18.15 -2.26 2.16
C ASP A 34 -18.53 -3.47 1.31
N LYS A 35 -18.72 -4.64 1.95
CA LYS A 35 -19.25 -5.84 1.29
C LYS A 35 -20.72 -5.70 0.86
N HIS A 36 -21.46 -4.74 1.42
CA HIS A 36 -22.87 -4.52 1.13
C HIS A 36 -23.14 -3.41 0.11
N ALA A 37 -22.12 -2.60 -0.22
CA ALA A 37 -22.25 -1.52 -1.19
C ALA A 37 -22.26 -2.02 -2.64
N GLU A 38 -22.81 -1.18 -3.53
CA GLU A 38 -22.85 -1.46 -4.96
C GLU A 38 -21.44 -1.56 -5.56
N LYS A 39 -21.33 -2.40 -6.60
CA LYS A 39 -20.06 -2.57 -7.31
C LYS A 39 -19.78 -1.31 -8.13
N ILE A 40 -18.54 -0.84 -8.06
CA ILE A 40 -18.05 0.25 -8.90
C ILE A 40 -18.20 -0.12 -10.36
N GLN A 41 -18.88 0.75 -11.13
CA GLN A 41 -18.80 0.76 -12.58
C GLN A 41 -17.58 1.59 -12.99
N ILE A 42 -16.61 0.92 -13.61
CA ILE A 42 -15.38 1.57 -14.07
C ILE A 42 -15.53 1.75 -15.58
N SER A 43 -15.54 3.00 -16.03
CA SER A 43 -15.52 3.31 -17.45
C SER A 43 -14.20 2.81 -18.06
N PRO A 44 -14.20 2.32 -19.32
CA PRO A 44 -12.98 1.85 -19.96
C PRO A 44 -11.92 2.95 -19.93
N LEU A 45 -10.79 2.67 -19.29
CA LEU A 45 -9.65 3.58 -19.32
C LEU A 45 -8.96 3.47 -20.67
N GLY A 46 -8.51 4.60 -21.22
CA GLY A 46 -7.67 4.62 -22.43
C GLY A 46 -6.27 4.04 -22.23
N LYS A 47 -5.91 3.62 -21.01
CA LYS A 47 -4.59 3.11 -20.64
C LYS A 47 -4.71 1.74 -19.95
N ARG A 48 -3.86 0.79 -20.35
CA ARG A 48 -3.84 -0.58 -19.79
C ARG A 48 -2.99 -0.63 -18.51
N LEU A 49 -3.62 -0.89 -17.37
CA LEU A 49 -2.96 -0.99 -16.07
C LEU A 49 -2.65 -2.45 -15.71
N SER A 50 -1.41 -2.72 -15.26
CA SER A 50 -0.99 -4.07 -14.88
C SER A 50 -1.50 -4.47 -13.49
N LYS A 51 -2.61 -5.20 -13.44
CA LYS A 51 -3.25 -5.62 -12.18
C LYS A 51 -2.49 -6.70 -11.39
N ARG A 52 -1.44 -7.30 -11.97
CA ARG A 52 -0.71 -8.45 -11.38
C ARG A 52 0.80 -8.27 -11.46
N MET A 53 1.28 -7.09 -11.12
CA MET A 53 2.71 -6.79 -11.13
C MET A 53 3.40 -7.23 -9.85
N SER A 54 2.75 -7.07 -8.69
CA SER A 54 3.39 -7.38 -7.42
C SER A 54 3.69 -8.87 -7.23
N PRO A 55 4.92 -9.25 -6.85
CA PRO A 55 5.29 -10.58 -6.38
C PRO A 55 4.88 -10.83 -4.93
N TYR A 56 4.33 -9.83 -4.24
CA TYR A 56 3.89 -9.93 -2.86
C TYR A 56 2.36 -9.88 -2.80
N ARG A 57 1.71 -10.93 -2.30
CA ARG A 57 0.28 -10.82 -1.97
C ARG A 57 0.17 -9.98 -0.70
N TYR A 58 -0.89 -9.22 -0.53
CA TYR A 58 -1.11 -8.57 0.76
C TYR A 58 -2.60 -8.58 1.02
N PRO A 59 -3.02 -8.87 2.26
CA PRO A 59 -4.39 -8.62 2.66
C PRO A 59 -4.78 -7.17 2.33
N GLY A 60 -5.93 -6.98 1.68
CA GLY A 60 -6.35 -5.66 1.23
C GLY A 60 -5.75 -5.16 -0.10
N GLY A 61 -4.91 -5.96 -0.78
CA GLY A 61 -4.25 -5.54 -2.02
C GLY A 61 -5.21 -4.99 -3.09
N LYS A 62 -4.97 -3.74 -3.51
CA LYS A 62 -5.87 -2.92 -4.34
C LYS A 62 -5.89 -3.24 -5.84
N SER A 63 -5.23 -4.31 -6.28
CA SER A 63 -5.21 -4.81 -7.68
C SER A 63 -6.56 -4.78 -8.43
N ARG A 64 -7.68 -5.00 -7.73
CA ARG A 64 -9.04 -5.03 -8.32
C ARG A 64 -9.71 -3.67 -8.47
N ILE A 65 -9.21 -2.66 -7.75
CA ILE A 65 -9.70 -1.28 -7.81
C ILE A 65 -8.65 -0.30 -8.35
N VAL A 66 -7.52 -0.79 -8.88
CA VAL A 66 -6.45 0.03 -9.48
C VAL A 66 -6.98 1.05 -10.49
N GLU A 67 -7.92 0.64 -11.34
CA GLU A 67 -8.52 1.54 -12.35
C GLU A 67 -9.40 2.63 -11.72
N TYR A 68 -10.06 2.31 -10.60
CA TYR A 68 -10.86 3.27 -9.84
C TYR A 68 -9.94 4.26 -9.10
N LEU A 69 -8.90 3.77 -8.42
CA LEU A 69 -7.90 4.63 -7.77
C LEU A 69 -7.19 5.55 -8.77
N TYR A 70 -6.85 5.02 -9.96
CA TYR A 70 -6.29 5.81 -11.06
C TYR A 70 -7.19 6.99 -11.45
N SER A 71 -8.52 6.80 -11.46
CA SER A 71 -9.47 7.87 -11.82
C SER A 71 -9.49 9.06 -10.84
N HIS A 72 -8.89 8.89 -9.66
CA HIS A 72 -8.78 9.94 -8.66
C HIS A 72 -7.45 10.71 -8.69
N LEU A 73 -6.46 10.21 -9.42
CA LEU A 73 -5.19 10.90 -9.64
C LEU A 73 -5.38 12.14 -10.51
N GLN A 74 -4.52 13.14 -10.30
CA GLN A 74 -4.45 14.33 -11.13
C GLN A 74 -3.15 14.33 -11.89
N GLU A 75 -3.21 14.34 -13.23
CA GLU A 75 -2.01 14.25 -14.07
C GLU A 75 -0.93 15.31 -13.71
N LYS A 76 -1.35 16.52 -13.31
CA LYS A 76 -0.42 17.60 -12.93
C LYS A 76 0.07 17.56 -11.48
N LYS A 77 -0.56 16.76 -10.59
CA LYS A 77 -0.26 16.66 -9.14
C LYS A 77 0.16 15.25 -8.70
N SER A 78 0.38 14.33 -9.63
CA SER A 78 0.66 12.93 -9.33
C SER A 78 1.93 12.42 -10.03
N LYS A 79 2.99 13.23 -10.10
CA LYS A 79 4.29 12.77 -10.62
C LYS A 79 4.94 11.73 -9.70
N LYS A 80 4.73 11.88 -8.38
CA LYS A 80 5.22 10.95 -7.36
C LYS A 80 4.05 10.38 -6.57
N ILE A 81 4.06 9.07 -6.31
CA ILE A 81 3.20 8.47 -5.28
C ILE A 81 4.04 8.15 -4.06
N VAL A 82 3.58 8.61 -2.90
CA VAL A 82 4.13 8.25 -1.60
C VAL A 82 3.14 7.31 -0.90
N SER A 83 3.60 6.12 -0.54
CA SER A 83 2.79 5.08 0.11
C SER A 83 3.35 4.75 1.49
N PRO A 84 2.87 5.40 2.57
CA PRO A 84 3.30 5.14 3.94
C PRO A 84 3.04 3.70 4.42
N TYR A 85 2.05 3.04 3.80
CA TYR A 85 1.59 1.68 4.10
C TYR A 85 1.58 0.82 2.83
N THR A 86 2.75 0.59 2.26
CA THR A 86 2.88 -0.05 0.93
C THR A 86 2.28 -1.46 0.91
N GLY A 87 2.58 -2.28 1.93
CA GLY A 87 2.24 -3.69 1.95
C GLY A 87 2.64 -4.40 0.66
N GLY A 88 1.65 -4.75 -0.16
CA GLY A 88 1.84 -5.42 -1.44
C GLY A 88 2.16 -4.54 -2.64
N GLY A 89 2.12 -3.21 -2.55
CA GLY A 89 2.57 -2.29 -3.63
C GLY A 89 1.80 -2.41 -4.96
N SER A 90 0.58 -2.96 -4.95
CA SER A 90 -0.10 -3.35 -6.20
C SER A 90 -0.61 -2.17 -7.03
N PHE A 91 -0.96 -1.06 -6.38
CA PHE A 91 -1.46 0.14 -7.06
C PHE A 91 -0.29 0.97 -7.57
N GLU A 92 0.67 1.21 -6.70
CA GLU A 92 1.92 1.92 -6.90
C GLU A 92 2.67 1.39 -8.13
N LEU A 93 2.96 0.08 -8.15
CA LEU A 93 3.65 -0.56 -9.26
C LEU A 93 2.85 -0.46 -10.56
N ALA A 94 1.52 -0.55 -10.50
CA ALA A 94 0.67 -0.42 -11.68
C ALA A 94 0.73 0.99 -12.27
N MET A 95 0.81 2.02 -11.43
CA MET A 95 0.94 3.42 -11.87
C MET A 95 2.31 3.68 -12.50
N LEU A 96 3.39 3.26 -11.83
CA LEU A 96 4.75 3.45 -12.33
C LEU A 96 4.96 2.71 -13.65
N ASN A 97 4.58 1.44 -13.73
CA ASN A 97 4.74 0.64 -14.94
C ASN A 97 3.93 1.17 -16.13
N ALA A 98 2.81 1.83 -15.88
CA ALA A 98 1.99 2.42 -16.92
C ALA A 98 2.46 3.83 -17.32
N GLY A 99 3.54 4.35 -16.73
CA GLY A 99 4.01 5.72 -16.92
C GLY A 99 2.93 6.73 -16.55
N VAL A 100 2.16 6.45 -15.49
CA VAL A 100 1.22 7.41 -14.90
C VAL A 100 1.93 8.31 -13.91
N VAL A 101 2.89 7.75 -13.18
CA VAL A 101 3.76 8.46 -12.24
C VAL A 101 5.22 8.19 -12.61
N ASP A 102 6.09 9.13 -12.31
CA ASP A 102 7.52 9.08 -12.59
C ASP A 102 8.29 8.43 -11.45
N GLN A 103 7.77 8.51 -10.22
CA GLN A 103 8.46 8.03 -9.02
C GLN A 103 7.49 7.40 -8.00
N LEU A 104 8.00 6.41 -7.28
CA LEU A 104 7.37 5.81 -6.11
C LEU A 104 8.24 6.02 -4.88
N HIS A 105 7.62 6.31 -3.75
CA HIS A 105 8.22 6.19 -2.43
C HIS A 105 7.40 5.18 -1.64
N LEU A 106 7.97 3.98 -1.53
CA LEU A 106 7.38 2.85 -0.82
C LEU A 106 7.89 2.84 0.61
N ASN A 107 6.98 2.85 1.57
CA ASN A 107 7.29 2.70 2.98
C ASN A 107 6.43 1.60 3.60
N ASP A 108 7.01 0.85 4.52
CA ASP A 108 6.27 -0.05 5.39
C ASP A 108 7.04 -0.21 6.70
N LEU A 109 6.33 -0.31 7.82
CA LEU A 109 6.96 -0.48 9.13
C LEU A 109 7.40 -1.94 9.35
N ASP A 110 6.74 -2.90 8.71
CA ASP A 110 7.10 -4.32 8.82
C ASP A 110 8.47 -4.58 8.19
N THR A 111 9.42 -5.05 9.00
CA THR A 111 10.80 -5.31 8.58
C THR A 111 10.88 -6.28 7.40
N GLY A 112 10.02 -7.29 7.33
CA GLY A 112 10.02 -8.23 6.20
C GLY A 112 9.49 -7.62 4.91
N VAL A 113 8.44 -6.80 4.98
CA VAL A 113 7.91 -6.06 3.83
C VAL A 113 8.93 -5.03 3.33
N PHE A 114 9.52 -4.25 4.25
CA PHE A 114 10.61 -3.32 3.93
C PHE A 114 11.79 -4.04 3.27
N SER A 115 12.31 -5.08 3.93
CA SER A 115 13.44 -5.87 3.43
C SER A 115 13.15 -6.45 2.05
N PHE A 116 11.92 -6.92 1.83
CA PHE A 116 11.48 -7.44 0.55
C PHE A 116 11.60 -6.37 -0.55
N TRP A 117 10.95 -5.21 -0.39
CA TRP A 117 11.00 -4.15 -1.40
C TRP A 117 12.41 -3.58 -1.60
N TRP A 118 13.18 -3.47 -0.53
CA TRP A 118 14.55 -2.99 -0.58
C TRP A 118 15.43 -3.93 -1.42
N LEU A 119 15.33 -5.26 -1.23
CA LEU A 119 16.04 -6.22 -2.06
C LEU A 119 15.57 -6.21 -3.51
N MET A 120 14.26 -6.06 -3.79
CA MET A 120 13.77 -5.95 -5.18
C MET A 120 14.42 -4.77 -5.92
N LYS A 121 14.66 -3.68 -5.20
CA LYS A 121 15.35 -2.50 -5.73
C LYS A 121 16.86 -2.74 -5.86
N HIS A 122 17.53 -3.19 -4.81
CA HIS A 122 19.00 -3.14 -4.71
C HIS A 122 19.72 -4.45 -5.04
N TYR A 123 19.19 -5.59 -4.60
CA TYR A 123 19.85 -6.90 -4.70
C TYR A 123 18.84 -8.01 -5.02
N PRO A 124 18.18 -7.98 -6.20
CA PRO A 124 17.10 -8.91 -6.51
C PRO A 124 17.59 -10.36 -6.66
N TYR A 125 18.87 -10.55 -7.00
CA TYR A 125 19.45 -11.87 -7.25
C TYR A 125 19.53 -12.75 -6.00
N GLU A 126 19.64 -12.15 -4.81
CA GLU A 126 19.57 -12.87 -3.53
C GLU A 126 18.25 -13.64 -3.36
N ILE A 127 17.14 -13.08 -3.87
CA ILE A 127 15.82 -13.73 -3.83
C ILE A 127 15.60 -14.60 -5.08
N ILE A 128 16.01 -14.13 -6.26
CA ILE A 128 15.85 -14.88 -7.53
C ILE A 128 16.58 -16.22 -7.48
N ASP A 129 17.80 -16.27 -6.94
CA ASP A 129 18.58 -17.50 -6.92
C ASP A 129 17.95 -18.52 -5.98
N ARG A 130 17.46 -18.09 -4.81
CA ARG A 130 16.66 -18.95 -3.92
C ARG A 130 15.38 -19.45 -4.58
N LEU A 131 14.67 -18.62 -5.35
CA LEU A 131 13.50 -19.05 -6.13
C LEU A 131 13.83 -20.13 -7.17
N LYS A 132 15.04 -20.10 -7.75
CA LYS A 132 15.49 -21.08 -8.74
C LYS A 132 15.93 -22.40 -8.10
N THR A 133 16.54 -22.35 -6.91
CA THR A 133 17.20 -23.51 -6.31
C THR A 133 16.44 -24.17 -5.17
N GLU A 134 15.52 -23.46 -4.51
CA GLU A 134 14.80 -23.96 -3.34
C GLU A 134 13.33 -24.28 -3.65
N GLN A 135 12.91 -25.50 -3.29
CA GLN A 135 11.50 -25.86 -3.24
C GLN A 135 10.99 -25.76 -1.79
N PRO A 136 9.98 -24.92 -1.49
CA PRO A 136 9.51 -24.76 -0.13
C PRO A 136 8.86 -26.02 0.45
N THR A 137 8.95 -26.15 1.78
CA THR A 137 8.38 -27.25 2.56
C THR A 137 7.60 -26.70 3.75
N HIS A 138 6.74 -27.52 4.38
CA HIS A 138 6.09 -27.13 5.65
C HIS A 138 7.10 -26.76 6.74
N LYS A 139 8.26 -27.45 6.79
CA LYS A 139 9.34 -27.11 7.74
C LYS A 139 9.89 -25.70 7.47
N ALA A 140 10.16 -25.38 6.21
CA ALA A 140 10.63 -24.05 5.82
C ALA A 140 9.57 -22.97 6.14
N TYR A 141 8.29 -23.27 5.91
CA TYR A 141 7.18 -22.38 6.26
C TYR A 141 7.16 -22.05 7.76
N PHE A 142 7.20 -23.06 8.64
CA PHE A 142 7.15 -22.80 10.07
C PHE A 142 8.40 -22.08 10.57
N LYS A 143 9.59 -22.40 10.04
CA LYS A 143 10.81 -21.64 10.34
C LYS A 143 10.65 -20.15 9.95
N ALA A 144 10.15 -19.89 8.74
CA ALA A 144 9.91 -18.53 8.27
C ALA A 144 8.85 -17.82 9.12
N GLN A 145 7.80 -18.53 9.55
CA GLN A 145 6.78 -17.99 10.45
C GLN A 145 7.36 -17.66 11.84
N ASP A 146 8.26 -18.49 12.37
CA ASP A 146 8.95 -18.22 13.63
C ASP A 146 9.82 -16.95 13.53
N VAL A 147 10.52 -16.75 12.41
CA VAL A 147 11.30 -15.53 12.14
C VAL A 147 10.40 -14.28 12.16
N ILE A 148 9.20 -14.33 11.56
CA ILE A 148 8.25 -13.21 11.61
C ILE A 148 7.74 -13.00 13.04
N ASN A 149 7.39 -14.08 13.74
CA ASN A 149 6.86 -14.00 15.11
C ASN A 149 7.90 -13.50 16.12
N SER A 150 9.19 -13.71 15.86
CA SER A 150 10.30 -13.15 16.65
C SER A 150 10.70 -11.75 16.18
N ASP A 151 9.84 -11.06 15.42
CA ASP A 151 10.07 -9.73 14.88
C ASP A 151 11.41 -9.60 14.12
N TYR A 152 11.76 -10.66 13.38
CA TYR A 152 13.00 -10.75 12.61
C TYR A 152 14.27 -10.60 13.46
N GLU A 153 14.20 -10.86 14.77
CA GLU A 153 15.36 -10.80 15.67
C GLU A 153 16.46 -11.79 15.23
N GLY A 154 17.68 -11.28 15.11
CA GLY A 154 18.87 -12.09 14.83
C GLY A 154 18.99 -12.61 13.39
N VAL A 155 18.16 -12.16 12.46
CA VAL A 155 18.29 -12.47 11.03
C VAL A 155 18.72 -11.26 10.22
N ASP A 156 19.39 -11.50 9.09
CA ASP A 156 19.72 -10.44 8.14
C ASP A 156 18.53 -10.08 7.24
N MET A 157 18.70 -9.02 6.45
CA MET A 157 17.69 -8.51 5.53
C MET A 157 17.28 -9.53 4.46
N VAL A 158 18.20 -10.40 4.02
CA VAL A 158 17.92 -11.42 3.00
C VAL A 158 17.00 -12.49 3.56
N GLU A 159 17.29 -13.01 4.75
CA GLU A 159 16.44 -14.00 5.41
C GLU A 159 15.11 -13.38 5.89
N ALA A 160 15.09 -12.11 6.29
CA ALA A 160 13.85 -11.39 6.61
C ALA A 160 12.91 -11.31 5.39
N ALA A 161 13.42 -10.83 4.25
CA ALA A 161 12.67 -10.75 3.00
C ALA A 161 12.20 -12.12 2.50
N TRP A 162 13.09 -13.13 2.57
CA TRP A 162 12.75 -14.48 2.15
C TRP A 162 11.69 -15.12 3.03
N SER A 163 11.82 -15.00 4.35
CA SER A 163 10.84 -15.52 5.30
C SER A 163 9.47 -14.87 5.08
N SER A 164 9.47 -13.56 4.87
CA SER A 164 8.27 -12.79 4.54
C SER A 164 7.60 -13.32 3.25
N LEU A 165 8.37 -13.49 2.16
CA LEU A 165 7.87 -14.04 0.89
C LEU A 165 7.36 -15.48 1.01
N LEU A 166 8.07 -16.36 1.72
CA LEU A 166 7.67 -17.75 1.93
C LEU A 166 6.32 -17.81 2.63
N VAL A 167 6.19 -17.14 3.78
CA VAL A 167 4.93 -17.14 4.53
C VAL A 167 3.83 -16.51 3.68
N ASN A 168 4.13 -15.41 2.99
CA ASN A 168 3.16 -14.75 2.10
C ASN A 168 2.57 -15.68 1.02
N ARG A 169 3.42 -16.49 0.40
CA ARG A 169 3.01 -17.36 -0.72
C ARG A 169 2.42 -18.68 -0.28
N LEU A 170 2.79 -19.15 0.90
CA LEU A 170 2.40 -20.46 1.42
C LEU A 170 1.31 -20.40 2.49
N ALA A 171 1.03 -19.24 3.08
CA ALA A 171 -0.02 -19.08 4.08
C ALA A 171 -1.42 -18.99 3.46
N TYR A 172 -2.43 -19.47 4.18
CA TYR A 172 -3.82 -19.21 3.84
C TYR A 172 -4.08 -17.69 3.79
N SER A 173 -4.60 -17.22 2.65
CA SER A 173 -4.80 -15.79 2.36
C SER A 173 -3.54 -14.91 2.41
N GLY A 174 -2.34 -15.49 2.51
CA GLY A 174 -1.07 -14.74 2.64
C GLY A 174 -0.94 -14.00 3.98
N VAL A 175 -1.67 -14.43 5.00
CA VAL A 175 -1.66 -13.83 6.35
C VAL A 175 -0.55 -14.48 7.18
N PRO A 176 0.39 -13.71 7.76
CA PRO A 176 1.51 -14.26 8.52
C PRO A 176 1.11 -15.20 9.67
N LYS A 177 -0.01 -14.91 10.33
CA LYS A 177 -0.55 -15.70 11.46
C LYS A 177 -1.35 -16.93 11.04
N ALA A 178 -1.56 -17.16 9.73
CA ALA A 178 -2.37 -18.26 9.25
C ALA A 178 -1.60 -19.59 9.20
N ASN A 179 -2.35 -20.68 8.98
CA ASN A 179 -1.78 -21.98 8.65
C ASN A 179 -1.33 -22.02 7.18
N PRO A 180 -0.39 -22.91 6.81
CA PRO A 180 -0.01 -23.10 5.43
C PRO A 180 -1.20 -23.62 4.59
N LEU A 181 -1.16 -23.36 3.29
CA LEU A 181 -2.11 -23.91 2.31
C LEU A 181 -2.09 -25.43 2.36
N GLY A 182 -3.28 -26.05 2.31
CA GLY A 182 -3.45 -27.49 2.57
C GLY A 182 -3.39 -27.88 4.05
N GLY A 183 -3.13 -26.95 4.97
CA GLY A 183 -3.05 -27.20 6.40
C GLY A 183 -1.68 -27.73 6.86
N LYS A 184 -1.50 -27.85 8.19
CA LYS A 184 -0.20 -28.19 8.82
C LYS A 184 0.39 -29.54 8.38
N LYS A 185 -0.46 -30.46 7.92
CA LYS A 185 -0.09 -31.81 7.43
C LYS A 185 -0.61 -32.04 6.00
N GLY A 186 -0.82 -30.97 5.24
CA GLY A 186 -1.29 -31.03 3.86
C GLY A 186 -0.27 -31.61 2.89
N THR A 187 -0.69 -31.83 1.64
CA THR A 187 0.23 -32.30 0.60
C THR A 187 1.16 -31.19 0.13
N VAL A 188 2.32 -31.56 -0.46
CA VAL A 188 3.22 -30.59 -1.11
C VAL A 188 2.51 -29.82 -2.22
N LYS A 189 1.61 -30.48 -2.97
CA LYS A 189 0.83 -29.86 -4.04
C LYS A 189 -0.07 -28.74 -3.51
N ASP A 190 -0.74 -28.97 -2.38
CA ASP A 190 -1.63 -27.96 -1.79
C ASP A 190 -0.85 -26.78 -1.23
N LEU A 191 0.27 -27.05 -0.53
CA LEU A 191 1.20 -26.06 -0.02
C LEU A 191 1.71 -25.13 -1.14
N LEU A 192 2.14 -25.73 -2.25
CA LEU A 192 2.75 -25.03 -3.38
C LEU A 192 1.73 -24.52 -4.40
N SER A 193 0.43 -24.62 -4.13
CA SER A 193 -0.64 -24.20 -5.06
C SER A 193 -0.55 -22.73 -5.51
N ARG A 194 0.20 -21.90 -4.78
CA ARG A 194 0.45 -20.48 -5.10
C ARG A 194 1.93 -20.15 -5.28
N TRP A 195 2.79 -21.16 -5.27
CA TRP A 195 4.23 -21.02 -5.48
C TRP A 195 4.54 -21.23 -6.96
N ASN A 196 4.76 -20.12 -7.68
CA ASN A 196 5.18 -20.13 -9.08
C ASN A 196 6.48 -19.33 -9.22
N PRO A 197 7.66 -19.98 -9.08
CA PRO A 197 8.96 -19.31 -9.15
C PRO A 197 9.18 -18.54 -10.44
N GLU A 198 8.83 -19.09 -11.60
CA GLU A 198 9.05 -18.44 -12.89
C GLU A 198 8.32 -17.10 -12.98
N GLU A 199 7.05 -17.07 -12.58
CA GLU A 199 6.25 -15.84 -12.58
C GLU A 199 6.69 -14.86 -11.48
N LEU A 200 7.18 -15.36 -10.34
CA LEU A 200 7.77 -14.52 -9.30
C LEU A 200 9.04 -13.84 -9.81
N ILE A 201 9.99 -14.60 -10.35
CA ILE A 201 11.25 -14.09 -10.92
C ILE A 201 10.95 -13.04 -11.98
N ARG A 202 10.04 -13.32 -12.93
CA ARG A 202 9.65 -12.37 -13.98
C ARG A 202 9.12 -11.04 -13.42
N ARG A 203 8.38 -11.07 -12.31
CA ARG A 203 7.87 -9.86 -11.64
C ARG A 203 8.98 -9.11 -10.92
N ILE A 204 9.86 -9.83 -10.22
CA ILE A 204 11.01 -9.25 -9.50
C ILE A 204 11.93 -8.54 -10.50
N GLU A 205 12.32 -9.20 -11.60
CA GLU A 205 13.15 -8.61 -12.65
C GLU A 205 12.49 -7.37 -13.25
N LYS A 206 11.17 -7.41 -13.48
CA LYS A 206 10.44 -6.26 -13.99
C LYS A 206 10.42 -5.09 -13.00
N ILE A 207 10.26 -5.34 -11.70
CA ILE A 207 10.33 -4.30 -10.67
C ILE A 207 11.74 -3.72 -10.60
N HIS A 208 12.76 -4.58 -10.62
CA HIS A 208 14.16 -4.15 -10.60
C HIS A 208 14.52 -3.28 -11.81
N SER A 209 13.94 -3.57 -12.99
CA SER A 209 14.11 -2.72 -14.19
C SER A 209 13.55 -1.30 -14.04
N LEU A 210 12.73 -1.05 -13.01
CA LEU A 210 12.15 0.25 -12.67
C LEU A 210 12.78 0.84 -11.40
N SER A 211 13.83 0.22 -10.86
CA SER A 211 14.40 0.53 -9.54
C SER A 211 14.85 1.97 -9.37
N ASP A 212 15.37 2.62 -10.41
CA ASP A 212 15.78 4.03 -10.38
C ASP A 212 14.63 5.01 -10.07
N HIS A 213 13.39 4.55 -10.29
CA HIS A 213 12.17 5.31 -10.04
C HIS A 213 11.51 4.97 -8.70
N ILE A 214 12.17 4.17 -7.85
CA ILE A 214 11.60 3.68 -6.59
C ILE A 214 12.52 4.07 -5.43
N VAL A 215 11.95 4.68 -4.40
CA VAL A 215 12.55 4.87 -3.07
C VAL A 215 11.88 3.89 -2.11
N VAL A 216 12.66 3.29 -1.21
CA VAL A 216 12.15 2.34 -0.20
C VAL A 216 12.65 2.75 1.18
N THR A 217 11.73 2.96 2.13
CA THR A 217 12.03 3.38 3.52
C THR A 217 11.31 2.50 4.54
N GLN A 218 11.80 2.53 5.78
CA GLN A 218 11.20 1.90 6.95
C GLN A 218 10.99 2.94 8.06
N GLU A 219 10.11 3.90 7.79
CA GLU A 219 9.87 5.06 8.64
C GLU A 219 8.48 5.00 9.30
N ASN A 220 8.32 5.76 10.38
CA ASN A 220 7.01 5.99 10.96
C ASN A 220 6.13 6.70 9.91
N ALA A 221 4.96 6.12 9.63
CA ALA A 221 4.06 6.61 8.60
C ALA A 221 3.60 8.06 8.82
N ILE A 222 3.37 8.49 10.08
CA ILE A 222 2.94 9.85 10.41
C ILE A 222 4.00 10.86 9.98
N ASN A 223 5.27 10.62 10.35
CA ASN A 223 6.39 11.47 9.97
C ASN A 223 6.53 11.57 8.44
N LEU A 224 6.45 10.43 7.74
CA LEU A 224 6.55 10.41 6.28
C LEU A 224 5.40 11.18 5.61
N ILE A 225 4.19 11.10 6.15
CA ILE A 225 3.03 11.84 5.64
C ILE A 225 3.25 13.34 5.81
N GLU A 226 3.70 13.78 6.99
CA GLU A 226 4.00 15.19 7.28
C GLU A 226 5.05 15.76 6.32
N GLU A 227 6.11 15.01 6.05
CA GLU A 227 7.16 15.43 5.13
C GLU A 227 6.68 15.42 3.67
N ALA A 228 5.98 14.37 3.25
CA ALA A 228 5.51 14.20 1.87
C ALA A 228 4.44 15.23 1.48
N TYR A 229 3.65 15.72 2.44
CA TYR A 229 2.53 16.62 2.17
C TYR A 229 2.95 17.91 1.46
N TRP A 230 4.17 18.39 1.71
CA TRP A 230 4.67 19.64 1.14
C TRP A 230 5.15 19.51 -0.32
N SER A 231 5.11 18.31 -0.90
CA SER A 231 5.42 18.08 -2.32
C SER A 231 4.16 18.21 -3.18
N ASP A 232 3.97 19.39 -3.76
CA ASP A 232 2.76 19.75 -4.53
C ASP A 232 2.53 18.92 -5.81
N ASP A 233 3.55 18.21 -6.29
CA ASP A 233 3.46 17.28 -7.43
C ASP A 233 3.31 15.81 -7.02
N SER A 234 2.99 15.56 -5.75
CA SER A 234 2.83 14.22 -5.20
C SER A 234 1.40 13.89 -4.80
N THR A 235 1.11 12.59 -4.80
CA THR A 235 -0.10 12.03 -4.20
C THR A 235 0.29 11.07 -3.09
N ILE A 236 -0.22 11.30 -1.89
CA ILE A 236 -0.06 10.40 -0.76
C ILE A 236 -1.19 9.37 -0.81
N PHE A 237 -0.82 8.11 -1.06
CA PHE A 237 -1.75 7.00 -1.08
C PHE A 237 -1.65 6.20 0.22
N LEU A 238 -2.74 6.18 0.99
CA LEU A 238 -2.80 5.56 2.31
C LEU A 238 -3.73 4.36 2.30
N ASP A 239 -3.16 3.18 2.59
CA ASP A 239 -3.90 1.94 2.86
C ASP A 239 -3.55 1.37 4.25
N PRO A 240 -3.89 2.10 5.33
CA PRO A 240 -3.53 1.73 6.69
C PRO A 240 -4.17 0.40 7.14
N PRO A 241 -3.63 -0.25 8.19
CA PRO A 241 -4.19 -1.47 8.74
C PRO A 241 -5.69 -1.36 9.07
N TYR A 242 -6.49 -2.38 8.78
CA TYR A 242 -7.93 -2.38 9.06
C TYR A 242 -8.25 -2.31 10.57
N VAL A 243 -9.28 -1.55 10.93
CA VAL A 243 -9.63 -1.28 12.34
C VAL A 243 -10.04 -2.55 13.07
N LYS A 244 -10.93 -3.35 12.48
CA LYS A 244 -11.47 -4.56 13.15
C LYS A 244 -10.59 -5.79 12.98
N LYS A 245 -9.96 -5.93 11.81
CA LYS A 245 -9.22 -7.14 11.44
C LYS A 245 -7.70 -6.97 11.46
N GLY A 246 -7.19 -5.78 11.77
CA GLY A 246 -5.78 -5.47 11.64
C GLY A 246 -4.90 -6.37 12.51
N LYS A 247 -5.28 -6.56 13.78
CA LYS A 247 -4.57 -7.43 14.73
C LYS A 247 -4.44 -8.88 14.28
N ASP A 248 -5.42 -9.39 13.53
CA ASP A 248 -5.44 -10.80 13.12
C ASP A 248 -4.66 -11.03 11.82
N ILE A 249 -4.48 -9.97 11.03
CA ILE A 249 -4.06 -10.05 9.63
C ILE A 249 -2.64 -9.50 9.42
N TYR A 250 -2.27 -8.46 10.15
CA TYR A 250 -0.97 -7.80 10.00
C TYR A 250 -0.04 -8.11 11.18
N HIS A 251 1.26 -8.05 10.91
CA HIS A 251 2.30 -8.12 11.94
C HIS A 251 2.34 -6.81 12.72
N CYS A 252 2.53 -5.69 12.01
CA CYS A 252 2.34 -4.33 12.52
C CYS A 252 0.86 -3.91 12.33
N TYR A 253 0.20 -3.44 13.39
CA TYR A 253 -1.21 -3.03 13.34
C TYR A 253 -1.44 -1.72 14.09
N TYR A 254 -2.52 -1.03 13.73
CA TYR A 254 -2.95 0.19 14.40
C TYR A 254 -3.95 -0.13 15.53
N THR A 255 -3.83 0.63 16.61
CA THR A 255 -4.83 0.76 17.66
C THR A 255 -5.84 1.86 17.29
N GLU A 256 -6.93 1.96 18.04
CA GLU A 256 -7.89 3.06 17.87
C GLU A 256 -7.22 4.43 17.99
N LYS A 257 -6.24 4.57 18.89
CA LYS A 257 -5.48 5.81 19.06
C LYS A 257 -4.72 6.17 17.78
N ASP A 258 -4.01 5.20 17.20
CA ASP A 258 -3.20 5.42 16.00
C ASP A 258 -4.07 5.83 14.79
N HIS A 259 -5.27 5.24 14.68
CA HIS A 259 -6.26 5.64 13.68
C HIS A 259 -6.77 7.07 13.87
N ARG A 260 -7.02 7.49 15.12
CA ARG A 260 -7.43 8.87 15.43
C ARG A 260 -6.32 9.86 15.15
N GLU A 261 -5.10 9.52 15.51
CA GLU A 261 -3.91 10.34 15.24
C GLU A 261 -3.71 10.56 13.74
N LEU A 262 -3.82 9.49 12.93
CA LEU A 262 -3.78 9.61 11.48
C LEU A 262 -4.89 10.52 10.93
N ALA A 263 -6.13 10.36 11.41
CA ALA A 263 -7.24 11.20 10.95
C ALA A 263 -7.03 12.67 11.29
N VAL A 264 -6.61 12.97 12.53
CA VAL A 264 -6.30 14.34 12.98
C VAL A 264 -5.18 14.95 12.14
N LEU A 265 -4.11 14.19 11.86
CA LEU A 265 -3.03 14.66 10.99
C LEU A 265 -3.55 15.02 9.60
N LEU A 266 -4.26 14.11 8.94
CA LEU A 266 -4.72 14.32 7.56
C LEU A 266 -5.73 15.47 7.45
N ASP A 267 -6.65 15.59 8.41
CA ASP A 267 -7.59 16.71 8.49
C ASP A 267 -6.83 18.04 8.72
N SER A 268 -5.82 18.05 9.61
CA SER A 268 -5.03 19.26 9.89
C SER A 268 -4.21 19.71 8.69
N LEU A 269 -3.57 18.78 7.98
CA LEU A 269 -2.82 19.07 6.75
C LEU A 269 -3.77 19.65 5.69
N HIS A 270 -4.93 19.02 5.47
CA HIS A 270 -5.89 19.47 4.46
C HIS A 270 -6.45 20.88 4.73
N VAL A 271 -6.75 21.19 5.98
CA VAL A 271 -7.30 22.50 6.39
C VAL A 271 -6.26 23.60 6.35
N GLY A 272 -5.02 23.28 6.72
CA GLY A 272 -3.92 24.24 6.80
C GLY A 272 -3.59 24.85 5.44
N CYS A 273 -2.61 24.27 4.73
CA CYS A 273 -2.03 24.87 3.53
C CYS A 273 -2.14 23.91 2.34
N PRO A 274 -2.35 24.39 1.10
CA PRO A 274 -2.34 23.53 -0.07
C PRO A 274 -1.06 22.69 -0.19
N GLY A 275 -1.22 21.39 -0.37
CA GLY A 275 -0.10 20.46 -0.56
C GLY A 275 -0.47 19.29 -1.47
N ALA A 276 0.11 18.14 -1.18
CA ALA A 276 -0.12 16.89 -1.90
C ALA A 276 -1.60 16.46 -1.91
N ASP A 277 -2.01 15.78 -2.98
CA ASP A 277 -3.30 15.10 -3.01
C ASP A 277 -3.26 13.90 -2.05
N ILE A 278 -4.33 13.68 -1.28
CA ILE A 278 -4.47 12.59 -0.31
C ILE A 278 -5.56 11.63 -0.77
N ILE A 279 -5.22 10.35 -0.89
CA ILE A 279 -6.18 9.27 -1.15
C ILE A 279 -6.03 8.23 -0.05
N VAL A 280 -7.08 8.07 0.76
CA VAL A 280 -7.14 7.08 1.83
C VAL A 280 -8.11 5.98 1.45
N THR A 281 -7.71 4.72 1.64
CA THR A 281 -8.60 3.57 1.54
C THR A 281 -8.74 2.88 2.88
N TYR A 282 -9.97 2.48 3.23
CA TYR A 282 -10.27 1.77 4.46
C TYR A 282 -11.34 0.70 4.26
N ASP A 283 -11.44 -0.20 5.22
CA ASP A 283 -12.59 -1.08 5.34
C ASP A 283 -13.76 -0.32 6.00
N TYR A 284 -14.95 -0.34 5.40
CA TYR A 284 -16.06 0.47 5.91
C TYR A 284 -16.43 0.09 7.35
N SER A 285 -16.53 1.12 8.19
CA SER A 285 -17.17 1.05 9.49
C SER A 285 -17.79 2.41 9.82
N THR A 286 -18.89 2.42 10.57
CA THR A 286 -19.53 3.66 11.03
C THR A 286 -18.57 4.51 11.87
N TRP A 287 -17.65 3.88 12.59
CA TRP A 287 -16.64 4.59 13.38
C TRP A 287 -15.66 5.35 12.48
N LEU A 288 -15.12 4.71 11.43
CA LEU A 288 -14.23 5.36 10.47
C LEU A 288 -14.94 6.45 9.67
N ASP A 289 -16.18 6.20 9.27
CA ASP A 289 -16.96 7.19 8.53
C ASP A 289 -17.17 8.47 9.36
N ASN A 290 -17.40 8.33 10.67
CA ASN A 290 -17.51 9.47 11.59
C ASN A 290 -16.16 10.03 12.06
N LEU A 291 -15.04 9.39 11.74
CA LEU A 291 -13.73 9.78 12.24
C LEU A 291 -13.11 10.95 11.45
N TYR A 292 -13.38 11.00 10.14
CA TYR A 292 -12.84 12.01 9.24
C TYR A 292 -13.87 13.10 8.96
N GLU A 293 -13.48 14.37 9.03
CA GLU A 293 -14.42 15.49 8.83
C GLU A 293 -14.41 16.02 7.40
N TYR A 294 -13.23 16.23 6.82
CA TYR A 294 -13.06 16.98 5.57
C TYR A 294 -13.02 16.19 4.24
N PRO A 295 -12.64 14.90 4.17
CA PRO A 295 -12.45 14.26 2.87
C PRO A 295 -13.77 14.09 2.12
N GLU A 296 -13.68 14.08 0.78
CA GLU A 296 -14.76 13.57 -0.07
C GLU A 296 -14.87 12.06 0.15
N LYS A 297 -15.97 11.62 0.76
CA LYS A 297 -16.19 10.22 1.13
C LYS A 297 -16.91 9.47 0.02
N THR A 298 -16.44 8.26 -0.28
CA THR A 298 -17.16 7.34 -1.17
C THR A 298 -17.16 5.94 -0.59
N VAL A 299 -18.32 5.28 -0.61
CA VAL A 299 -18.45 3.88 -0.19
C VAL A 299 -18.55 2.99 -1.43
N ILE A 300 -17.70 1.97 -1.52
CA ILE A 300 -17.61 1.09 -2.69
C ILE A 300 -17.75 -0.38 -2.31
N GLY A 301 -18.35 -1.17 -3.20
CA GLY A 301 -18.49 -2.62 -3.02
C GLY A 301 -17.14 -3.35 -2.98
N ARG A 302 -16.86 -4.11 -1.91
CA ARG A 302 -15.63 -4.93 -1.77
C ARG A 302 -15.50 -5.94 -2.91
N LYS A 303 -14.32 -5.96 -3.54
CA LYS A 303 -13.91 -7.04 -4.44
C LYS A 303 -12.81 -7.87 -3.76
N TYR A 304 -13.18 -8.96 -3.06
CA TYR A 304 -12.18 -9.88 -2.48
C TYR A 304 -11.33 -10.54 -3.56
N SER A 305 -10.00 -10.40 -3.48
CA SER A 305 -9.05 -11.21 -4.25
C SER A 305 -9.08 -12.68 -3.79
N ILE A 306 -9.97 -13.48 -4.40
CA ILE A 306 -9.94 -14.95 -4.33
C ILE A 306 -8.58 -15.44 -4.84
#